data_AF-A0A7K3L0H1-F1
#
_entry.id   AF-A0A7K3L0H1-F1
#
_cell.length_a   1.000
_cell.length_b   1.000
_cell.length_c   1.000
_cell.angle_alpha   90.00
_cell.angle_beta   90.00
_cell.angle_gamma   90.00
#
_symmetry.space_group_name_H-M   'P 1'
#
loop_
_entity.id
_entity.type
_entity.pdbx_description
1 polymer ?
#
loop_
_entity_poly.entity_id
_entity_poly.type
_entity_poly.pdbx_seq_one_letter_code
_entity_poly.pdbx_strand_id
1 'polypeptide(L)'
;MGNKLLHERLREWASNRPFRFNEAWEEFEVAGNDELLAAFADEIERQYVPVPRFPDGEPVHLGCPVCGGVVGGFSVWDDGSFALYSEDGDVLQEGEPGDFAKRPELKALDAEGVEVKVGDTVWFFDKVAGGPVGDPMEVDKAVCGTLMFEGGVVMPAYMMTHREPDSLEKLRASIKAVSTVACGASKGEVKEWADRLTALMERGA
;
A
#
# COMPACT_ATOMS: atom_id res chain seq x y z
N MET A 1 -15.90 -16.92 -7.83
CA MET A 1 -15.31 -17.48 -9.08
C MET A 1 -14.46 -16.38 -9.69
N GLY A 2 -13.13 -16.38 -9.55
CA GLY A 2 -12.34 -15.22 -10.01
C GLY A 2 -10.86 -15.41 -10.33
N ASN A 3 -10.17 -16.42 -9.79
CA ASN A 3 -8.69 -16.37 -9.80
C ASN A 3 -8.01 -17.19 -10.91
N LYS A 4 -8.77 -17.85 -11.79
CA LYS A 4 -8.23 -18.78 -12.80
C LYS A 4 -8.59 -18.35 -14.22
N LEU A 5 -7.62 -18.38 -15.13
CA LEU A 5 -7.80 -18.15 -16.56
C LEU A 5 -8.66 -19.24 -17.19
N LEU A 6 -9.17 -18.96 -18.40
CA LEU A 6 -10.04 -19.91 -19.10
C LEU A 6 -9.38 -21.28 -19.27
N HIS A 7 -8.13 -21.35 -19.70
CA HIS A 7 -7.42 -22.62 -19.88
C HIS A 7 -7.15 -23.34 -18.54
N GLU A 8 -6.82 -22.60 -17.48
CA GLU A 8 -6.65 -23.16 -16.13
C GLU A 8 -7.97 -23.79 -15.62
N ARG A 9 -9.11 -23.14 -15.89
CA ARG A 9 -10.45 -23.66 -15.55
C ARG A 9 -10.84 -24.87 -16.39
N LEU A 10 -10.58 -24.83 -17.70
CA LEU A 10 -10.85 -25.94 -18.61
C LEU A 10 -10.05 -27.18 -18.20
N ARG A 11 -8.77 -27.01 -17.83
CA ARG A 11 -7.90 -28.09 -17.35
C ARG A 11 -8.35 -28.64 -16.01
N GLU A 12 -8.81 -27.79 -15.09
CA GLU A 12 -9.41 -28.22 -13.83
C GLU A 12 -10.72 -28.99 -14.05
N TRP A 13 -11.57 -28.54 -14.96
CA TRP A 13 -12.82 -29.23 -15.30
C TRP A 13 -12.57 -30.59 -15.94
N ALA A 14 -11.58 -30.70 -16.82
CA ALA A 14 -11.13 -31.98 -17.39
C ALA A 14 -10.62 -32.94 -16.31
N SER A 15 -10.07 -32.42 -15.20
CA SER A 15 -9.45 -33.22 -14.14
C SER A 15 -10.41 -33.63 -13.01
N ASN A 16 -11.51 -32.90 -12.78
CA ASN A 16 -12.35 -33.02 -11.57
C ASN A 16 -13.76 -33.63 -11.77
N ARG A 17 -14.10 -34.17 -12.96
CA ARG A 17 -15.47 -34.66 -13.24
C ARG A 17 -15.57 -36.21 -13.31
N PRO A 18 -16.31 -36.87 -12.40
CA PRO A 18 -16.98 -38.15 -12.67
C PRO A 18 -18.50 -37.91 -12.73
N PHE A 19 -19.09 -37.76 -13.92
CA PHE A 19 -20.55 -37.59 -14.07
C PHE A 19 -21.18 -38.93 -14.47
N ARG A 20 -22.34 -39.26 -13.88
CA ARG A 20 -23.17 -40.44 -14.19
C ARG A 20 -24.61 -39.98 -14.45
N PHE A 21 -25.21 -40.46 -15.55
CA PHE A 21 -26.63 -40.23 -15.89
C PHE A 21 -27.57 -41.20 -15.15
N ASN A 22 -28.84 -40.79 -14.96
CA ASN A 22 -29.97 -41.67 -14.67
C ASN A 22 -30.89 -41.79 -15.91
N GLU A 23 -31.82 -42.76 -15.89
CA GLU A 23 -32.68 -43.13 -17.03
C GLU A 23 -33.69 -42.05 -17.47
N ALA A 24 -33.76 -40.90 -16.79
CA ALA A 24 -34.78 -39.87 -17.04
C ALA A 24 -34.33 -38.76 -18.03
N TRP A 25 -33.09 -38.75 -18.50
CA TRP A 25 -32.61 -37.94 -19.63
C TRP A 25 -32.86 -36.41 -19.58
N GLU A 26 -33.05 -35.80 -18.40
CA GLU A 26 -33.12 -34.33 -18.25
C GLU A 26 -31.87 -33.77 -17.57
N GLU A 27 -30.85 -33.43 -18.36
CA GLU A 27 -30.44 -32.06 -18.76
C GLU A 27 -29.06 -32.19 -19.47
N PHE A 28 -28.81 -31.33 -20.47
CA PHE A 28 -27.78 -31.56 -21.50
C PHE A 28 -26.34 -31.41 -20.97
N GLU A 29 -25.55 -32.50 -21.05
CA GLU A 29 -24.13 -32.58 -20.67
C GLU A 29 -23.25 -33.11 -21.81
N VAL A 30 -22.09 -32.48 -22.02
CA VAL A 30 -21.03 -32.96 -22.92
C VAL A 30 -20.19 -34.03 -22.21
N ALA A 31 -20.77 -35.20 -21.94
CA ALA A 31 -20.01 -36.32 -21.40
C ALA A 31 -19.11 -36.91 -22.52
N GLY A 32 -17.80 -36.97 -22.26
CA GLY A 32 -16.81 -37.59 -23.17
C GLY A 32 -15.77 -36.67 -23.81
N ASN A 33 -15.70 -35.39 -23.42
CA ASN A 33 -14.77 -34.41 -24.01
C ASN A 33 -13.63 -33.98 -23.07
N ASP A 34 -13.27 -34.77 -22.05
CA ASP A 34 -12.19 -34.40 -21.13
C ASP A 34 -10.86 -34.20 -21.88
N GLU A 35 -10.57 -35.05 -22.87
CA GLU A 35 -9.44 -34.90 -23.79
C GLU A 35 -9.55 -33.64 -24.66
N LEU A 36 -10.76 -33.28 -25.09
CA LEU A 36 -11.00 -32.09 -25.90
C LEU A 36 -10.88 -30.82 -25.06
N LEU A 37 -11.41 -30.79 -23.83
CA LEU A 37 -11.25 -29.66 -22.90
C LEU A 37 -9.77 -29.47 -22.52
N ALA A 38 -9.04 -30.56 -22.30
CA ALA A 38 -7.59 -30.52 -22.10
C ALA A 38 -6.87 -29.98 -23.35
N ALA A 39 -7.18 -30.50 -24.54
CA ALA A 39 -6.60 -30.02 -25.79
C ALA A 39 -6.93 -28.55 -26.08
N PHE A 40 -8.13 -28.08 -25.76
CA PHE A 40 -8.50 -26.67 -25.84
C PHE A 40 -7.74 -25.82 -24.81
N ALA A 41 -7.55 -26.32 -23.58
CA ALA A 41 -6.74 -25.63 -22.59
C ALA A 41 -5.28 -25.51 -23.06
N ASP A 42 -4.71 -26.58 -23.61
CA ASP A 42 -3.34 -26.62 -24.13
C ASP A 42 -3.18 -25.67 -25.32
N GLU A 43 -4.15 -25.63 -26.24
CA GLU A 43 -4.09 -24.72 -27.39
C GLU A 43 -4.23 -23.24 -26.96
N ILE A 44 -5.10 -22.95 -25.99
CA ILE A 44 -5.20 -21.60 -25.43
C ILE A 44 -3.90 -21.20 -24.73
N GLU A 45 -3.30 -22.09 -23.93
CA GLU A 45 -2.02 -21.83 -23.26
C GLU A 45 -0.89 -21.63 -24.27
N ARG A 46 -0.85 -22.42 -25.36
CA ARG A 46 0.13 -22.28 -26.45
C ARG A 46 0.07 -20.92 -27.13
N GLN A 47 -1.10 -20.28 -27.16
CA GLN A 47 -1.31 -18.97 -27.77
C GLN A 47 -1.34 -17.83 -26.74
N TYR A 48 -1.34 -18.16 -25.44
CA TYR A 48 -1.46 -17.18 -24.37
C TYR A 48 -0.13 -16.47 -24.16
N VAL A 49 -0.15 -15.14 -24.26
CA VAL A 49 0.99 -14.31 -23.87
C VAL A 49 0.87 -14.04 -22.36
N PRO A 50 1.82 -14.49 -21.54
CA PRO A 50 1.72 -14.34 -20.10
C PRO A 50 1.86 -12.87 -19.71
N VAL A 51 0.97 -12.44 -18.81
CA VAL A 51 0.97 -11.10 -18.22
C VAL A 51 0.91 -11.23 -16.69
N PRO A 52 1.60 -10.35 -15.94
CA PRO A 52 1.46 -10.30 -14.49
C PRO A 52 -0.01 -10.07 -14.10
N ARG A 53 -0.45 -10.64 -12.98
CA ARG A 53 -1.84 -10.56 -12.51
C ARG A 53 -1.91 -10.07 -11.07
N PHE A 54 -2.97 -9.39 -10.71
CA PHE A 54 -3.31 -9.10 -9.31
C PHE A 54 -3.92 -10.34 -8.62
N PRO A 55 -4.02 -10.37 -7.27
CA PRO A 55 -4.54 -11.53 -6.53
C PRO A 55 -6.01 -11.89 -6.87
N ASP A 56 -6.76 -10.96 -7.44
CA ASP A 56 -8.13 -11.16 -7.93
C ASP A 56 -8.20 -11.74 -9.36
N GLY A 57 -7.05 -11.95 -10.00
CA GLY A 57 -6.91 -12.49 -11.35
C GLY A 57 -6.94 -11.44 -12.45
N GLU A 58 -7.12 -10.15 -12.14
CA GLU A 58 -7.08 -9.09 -13.14
C GLU A 58 -5.64 -8.94 -13.70
N PRO A 59 -5.45 -8.88 -15.03
CA PRO A 59 -4.15 -8.65 -15.62
C PRO A 59 -3.63 -7.23 -15.35
N VAL A 60 -2.32 -7.10 -15.19
CA VAL A 60 -1.64 -5.80 -15.14
C VAL A 60 -1.55 -5.23 -16.54
N HIS A 61 -1.95 -3.98 -16.70
CA HIS A 61 -1.83 -3.22 -17.95
C HIS A 61 -0.87 -2.04 -17.78
N LEU A 62 -0.40 -1.49 -18.91
CA LEU A 62 0.29 -0.21 -18.90
C LEU A 62 -0.66 0.87 -18.35
N GLY A 63 -0.14 1.75 -17.52
CA GLY A 63 -0.93 2.74 -16.78
C GLY A 63 -1.63 2.19 -15.54
N CYS A 64 -1.55 0.88 -15.24
CA CYS A 64 -2.08 0.35 -13.99
C CYS A 64 -1.26 0.85 -12.81
N PRO A 65 -1.91 1.33 -11.74
CA PRO A 65 -1.22 1.60 -10.50
C PRO A 65 -0.89 0.27 -9.81
N VAL A 66 0.33 0.18 -9.31
CA VAL A 66 0.87 -0.97 -8.57
C VAL A 66 1.64 -0.48 -7.35
N CYS A 67 2.04 -1.38 -6.47
CA CYS A 67 3.00 -1.01 -5.43
C CYS A 67 4.27 -0.45 -6.10
N GLY A 68 4.72 0.74 -5.67
CA GLY A 68 5.91 1.41 -6.22
C GLY A 68 5.65 2.43 -7.33
N GLY A 69 4.47 2.46 -7.97
CA GLY A 69 4.18 3.47 -8.98
C GLY A 69 3.13 3.08 -10.02
N VAL A 70 3.26 3.64 -11.22
CA VAL A 70 2.40 3.35 -12.37
C VAL A 70 3.20 2.56 -13.40
N VAL A 71 2.65 1.45 -13.87
CA VAL A 71 3.31 0.54 -14.82
C VAL A 71 3.52 1.23 -16.16
N GLY A 72 4.77 1.47 -16.54
CA GLY A 72 5.19 1.89 -17.88
C GLY A 72 5.65 0.73 -18.77
N GLY A 73 6.03 -0.40 -18.17
CA GLY A 73 6.41 -1.62 -18.89
C GLY A 73 6.44 -2.84 -17.97
N PHE A 74 6.53 -4.04 -18.55
CA PHE A 74 6.74 -5.27 -17.79
C PHE A 74 7.48 -6.33 -18.62
N SER A 75 8.16 -7.23 -17.92
CA SER A 75 8.80 -8.44 -18.46
C SER A 75 8.25 -9.65 -17.73
N VAL A 76 8.00 -10.74 -18.46
CA VAL A 76 7.64 -12.05 -17.90
C VAL A 76 8.59 -13.07 -18.49
N TRP A 77 9.15 -13.93 -17.64
CA TRP A 77 10.07 -15.00 -18.03
C TRP A 77 9.34 -16.34 -18.17
N ASP A 78 9.98 -17.30 -18.83
CA ASP A 78 9.41 -18.62 -19.13
C ASP A 78 9.04 -19.43 -17.88
N ASP A 79 9.69 -19.15 -16.75
CA ASP A 79 9.38 -19.76 -15.46
C ASP A 79 8.16 -19.13 -14.78
N GLY A 80 7.60 -18.05 -15.33
CA GLY A 80 6.46 -17.32 -14.78
C GLY A 80 6.83 -16.24 -13.77
N SER A 81 8.13 -15.99 -13.53
CA SER A 81 8.58 -14.79 -12.80
C SER A 81 8.33 -13.53 -13.63
N PHE A 82 8.25 -12.36 -12.98
CA PHE A 82 7.98 -11.10 -13.66
C PHE A 82 8.65 -9.89 -13.00
N ALA A 83 8.82 -8.83 -13.79
CA ALA A 83 9.22 -7.51 -13.33
C ALA A 83 8.34 -6.42 -13.95
N LEU A 84 7.93 -5.45 -13.14
CA LEU A 84 7.17 -4.26 -13.55
C LEU A 84 8.10 -3.05 -13.50
N TYR A 85 7.98 -2.17 -14.50
CA TYR A 85 8.83 -0.98 -14.66
C TYR A 85 7.98 0.29 -14.74
N SER A 86 8.55 1.42 -14.34
CA SER A 86 8.01 2.76 -14.62
C SER A 86 8.20 3.13 -16.09
N GLU A 87 7.64 4.27 -16.51
CA GLU A 87 7.90 4.83 -17.85
C GLU A 87 9.39 5.18 -18.06
N ASP A 88 10.09 5.55 -16.98
CA ASP A 88 11.51 5.87 -16.96
C ASP A 88 12.42 4.62 -16.91
N GLY A 89 11.83 3.43 -16.74
CA GLY A 89 12.54 2.15 -16.68
C GLY A 89 12.99 1.71 -15.28
N ASP A 90 12.56 2.42 -14.22
CA ASP A 90 12.81 2.01 -12.84
C ASP A 90 11.99 0.78 -12.47
N VAL A 91 12.59 -0.16 -11.74
CA VAL A 91 11.89 -1.36 -11.27
C VAL A 91 10.89 -0.99 -10.17
N LEU A 92 9.60 -1.27 -10.42
CA LEU A 92 8.50 -1.04 -9.47
C LEU A 92 8.27 -2.25 -8.57
N GLN A 93 8.23 -3.45 -9.16
CA GLN A 93 7.97 -4.70 -8.48
C GLN A 93 8.59 -5.87 -9.23
N GLU A 94 9.10 -6.86 -8.49
CA GLU A 94 9.49 -8.17 -9.01
C GLU A 94 8.65 -9.26 -8.31
N GLY A 95 8.46 -10.38 -8.99
CA GLY A 95 7.75 -11.54 -8.47
C GLY A 95 8.33 -12.85 -8.98
N GLU A 96 8.35 -13.84 -8.10
CA GLU A 96 8.79 -15.20 -8.39
C GLU A 96 7.68 -15.98 -9.14
N PRO A 97 7.98 -17.16 -9.69
CA PRO A 97 6.97 -18.02 -10.31
C PRO A 97 5.75 -18.27 -9.42
N GLY A 98 4.58 -17.81 -9.88
CA GLY A 98 3.30 -17.95 -9.16
C GLY A 98 2.95 -16.78 -8.24
N ASP A 99 3.82 -15.77 -8.13
CA ASP A 99 3.50 -14.53 -7.43
C ASP A 99 2.48 -13.68 -8.22
N PHE A 100 1.78 -12.81 -7.49
CA PHE A 100 0.87 -11.82 -8.05
C PHE A 100 1.46 -10.41 -7.91
N ALA A 101 1.23 -9.58 -8.93
CA ALA A 101 1.44 -8.15 -8.83
C ALA A 101 0.62 -7.62 -7.65
N LYS A 102 1.23 -6.75 -6.85
CA LYS A 102 0.56 -6.16 -5.71
C LYS A 102 -0.12 -4.90 -6.22
N ARG A 103 -1.42 -4.80 -5.97
CA ARG A 103 -2.10 -3.51 -6.07
C ARG A 103 -1.37 -2.51 -5.16
N PRO A 104 -1.57 -1.21 -5.37
CA PRO A 104 -1.27 -0.21 -4.35
C PRO A 104 -2.01 -0.65 -3.09
N GLU A 105 -1.34 -1.40 -2.23
CA GLU A 105 -1.83 -1.62 -0.89
C GLU A 105 -1.36 -0.44 -0.06
N LEU A 106 -2.20 -0.10 0.91
CA LEU A 106 -1.83 0.53 2.16
C LEU A 106 -1.86 2.06 2.19
N LYS A 107 -2.83 2.52 2.99
CA LYS A 107 -2.62 3.30 4.21
C LYS A 107 -1.19 3.85 4.31
N ALA A 108 -1.01 5.10 3.91
CA ALA A 108 0.20 5.83 4.24
C ALA A 108 0.33 5.84 5.76
N LEU A 109 1.43 5.35 6.34
CA LEU A 109 1.65 5.40 7.78
C LEU A 109 2.67 6.49 8.08
N ASP A 110 2.40 7.29 9.12
CA ASP A 110 3.30 8.32 9.61
C ASP A 110 4.50 7.73 10.38
N ALA A 111 5.37 8.59 10.90
CA ALA A 111 6.56 8.21 11.67
C ALA A 111 6.22 7.39 12.93
N GLU A 112 5.01 7.54 13.48
CA GLU A 112 4.50 6.81 14.63
C GLU A 112 3.67 5.56 14.25
N GLY A 113 3.55 5.25 12.95
CA GLY A 113 2.79 4.11 12.45
C GLY A 113 1.28 4.35 12.37
N VAL A 114 0.83 5.60 12.48
CA VAL A 114 -0.57 6.01 12.36
C VAL A 114 -0.91 6.24 10.89
N GLU A 115 -2.07 5.74 10.45
CA GLU A 115 -2.56 5.95 9.09
C GLU A 115 -2.84 7.43 8.81
N VAL A 116 -2.16 7.97 7.79
CA VAL A 116 -2.35 9.27 7.16
C VAL A 116 -3.37 9.15 6.03
N LYS A 117 -4.34 10.07 6.03
CA LYS A 117 -5.42 10.19 5.06
C LYS A 117 -5.36 11.54 4.35
N VAL A 118 -6.03 11.62 3.21
CA VAL A 118 -6.25 12.90 2.51
C VAL A 118 -7.05 13.85 3.40
N GLY A 119 -6.61 15.10 3.47
CA GLY A 119 -7.15 16.14 4.35
C GLY A 119 -6.54 16.15 5.77
N ASP A 120 -5.67 15.20 6.12
CA ASP A 120 -4.97 15.25 7.39
C ASP A 120 -3.93 16.38 7.40
N THR A 121 -3.77 17.01 8.56
CA THR A 121 -2.69 17.96 8.83
C THR A 121 -1.52 17.23 9.48
N VAL A 122 -0.36 17.28 8.84
CA VAL A 122 0.88 16.64 9.32
C VAL A 122 2.05 17.62 9.35
N TRP A 123 3.09 17.27 10.09
CA TRP A 123 4.35 18.01 10.19
C TRP A 123 5.53 17.13 9.79
N PHE A 124 6.60 17.76 9.34
CA PHE A 124 7.84 17.05 9.04
C PHE A 124 8.46 16.50 10.32
N PHE A 125 8.77 15.21 10.36
CA PHE A 125 9.47 14.57 11.46
C PHE A 125 10.97 14.58 11.16
N ASP A 126 11.71 15.45 11.86
CA ASP A 126 13.15 15.48 11.78
C ASP A 126 13.75 14.42 12.70
N LYS A 127 14.37 13.39 12.11
CA LYS A 127 15.05 12.32 12.84
C LYS A 127 16.28 12.79 13.61
N VAL A 128 16.92 13.87 13.17
CA VAL A 128 18.09 14.47 13.84
C VAL A 128 17.64 15.22 15.09
N ALA A 129 16.61 16.07 14.95
CA ALA A 129 16.02 16.78 16.08
C ALA A 129 15.14 15.87 16.98
N GLY A 130 14.79 14.68 16.51
CA GLY A 130 13.99 13.70 17.24
C GLY A 130 12.52 14.10 17.40
N GLY A 131 11.95 14.87 16.47
CA GLY A 131 10.56 15.32 16.59
C GLY A 131 10.01 16.15 15.43
N PRO A 132 8.73 16.56 15.53
CA PRO A 132 8.06 17.40 14.53
C PRO A 132 8.65 18.80 14.44
N VAL A 133 8.78 19.31 13.22
CA VAL A 133 9.28 20.66 12.90
C VAL A 133 8.51 21.29 11.73
N GLY A 134 8.65 22.61 11.58
CA GLY A 134 8.13 23.37 10.45
C GLY A 134 6.65 23.74 10.54
N ASP A 135 6.13 24.24 9.43
CA ASP A 135 4.72 24.63 9.27
C ASP A 135 3.83 23.40 8.99
N PRO A 136 2.54 23.45 9.37
CA PRO A 136 1.59 22.38 9.06
C PRO A 136 1.43 22.20 7.55
N MET A 137 1.32 20.95 7.11
CA MET A 137 1.08 20.58 5.72
C MET A 137 -0.20 19.76 5.61
N GLU A 138 -1.09 20.13 4.69
CA GLU A 138 -2.33 19.40 4.42
C GLU A 138 -2.13 18.39 3.27
N VAL A 139 -2.52 17.14 3.51
CA VAL A 139 -2.35 16.05 2.55
C VAL A 139 -3.40 16.16 1.44
N ASP A 140 -2.97 16.47 0.22
CA ASP A 140 -3.82 16.50 -0.99
C ASP A 140 -4.04 15.08 -1.54
N LYS A 141 -2.99 14.25 -1.58
CA LYS A 141 -3.07 12.85 -2.05
C LYS A 141 -2.16 11.93 -1.24
N ALA A 142 -2.60 10.70 -1.02
CA ALA A 142 -1.81 9.63 -0.42
C ALA A 142 -1.81 8.41 -1.34
N VAL A 143 -0.61 8.01 -1.81
CA VAL A 143 -0.44 6.90 -2.75
C VAL A 143 0.80 6.11 -2.34
N CYS A 144 0.67 4.81 -2.06
CA CYS A 144 1.80 3.90 -1.79
C CYS A 144 2.79 4.43 -0.72
N GLY A 145 2.29 4.91 0.43
CA GLY A 145 3.15 5.47 1.48
C GLY A 145 3.81 6.81 1.13
N THR A 146 3.42 7.43 0.02
CA THR A 146 3.85 8.76 -0.40
C THR A 146 2.70 9.74 -0.26
N LEU A 147 3.00 10.92 0.28
CA LEU A 147 2.07 12.03 0.47
C LEU A 147 2.40 13.12 -0.53
N MET A 148 1.35 13.69 -1.12
CA MET A 148 1.42 14.90 -1.94
C MET A 148 0.68 16.00 -1.20
N PHE A 149 1.28 17.19 -1.18
CA PHE A 149 0.74 18.37 -0.52
C PHE A 149 0.39 19.44 -1.54
N GLU A 150 -0.41 20.42 -1.10
CA GLU A 150 -0.65 21.63 -1.89
C GLU A 150 0.69 22.29 -2.30
N GLY A 151 0.76 22.75 -3.54
CA GLY A 151 1.98 23.29 -4.12
C GLY A 151 2.91 22.26 -4.78
N GLY A 152 2.51 20.97 -4.81
CA GLY A 152 3.21 19.92 -5.54
C GLY A 152 4.39 19.30 -4.79
N VAL A 153 4.50 19.54 -3.49
CA VAL A 153 5.52 18.90 -2.64
C VAL A 153 5.15 17.43 -2.46
N VAL A 154 6.13 16.54 -2.59
CA VAL A 154 5.96 15.10 -2.45
C VAL A 154 6.91 14.60 -1.36
N MET A 155 6.37 13.89 -0.35
CA MET A 155 7.18 13.31 0.73
C MET A 155 6.69 11.92 1.14
N PRO A 156 7.60 11.01 1.48
CA PRO A 156 7.26 9.77 2.18
C PRO A 156 6.51 10.02 3.50
N ALA A 157 5.44 9.24 3.72
CA ALA A 157 4.60 9.33 4.91
C ALA A 157 5.36 9.07 6.22
N TYR A 158 6.35 8.17 6.22
CA TYR A 158 7.17 7.87 7.39
C TYR A 158 8.07 9.03 7.86
N MET A 159 8.18 10.10 7.07
CA MET A 159 8.87 11.35 7.45
C MET A 159 7.90 12.42 7.92
N MET A 160 6.62 12.08 8.06
CA MET A 160 5.58 12.96 8.55
C MET A 160 5.07 12.44 9.88
N THR A 161 4.42 13.31 10.63
CA THR A 161 3.77 12.96 11.89
C THR A 161 2.50 13.78 12.06
N HIS A 162 1.46 13.19 12.66
CA HIS A 162 0.29 13.94 13.12
C HIS A 162 0.58 14.77 14.38
N ARG A 163 1.76 14.63 14.98
CA ARG A 163 2.12 15.35 16.20
C ARG A 163 2.55 16.77 15.85
N GLU A 164 1.81 17.75 16.36
CA GLU A 164 2.18 19.15 16.22
C GLU A 164 3.49 19.47 17.00
N PRO A 165 4.38 20.31 16.45
CA PRO A 165 5.55 20.83 17.14
C PRO A 165 5.19 21.46 18.49
N ASP A 166 6.07 21.23 19.48
CA ASP A 166 5.98 21.94 20.75
C ASP A 166 6.55 23.36 20.60
N SER A 167 6.02 24.33 21.33
CA SER A 167 6.39 25.75 21.21
C SER A 167 6.58 26.42 22.57
N LEU A 168 7.30 27.55 22.59
CA LEU A 168 7.43 28.37 23.79
C LEU A 168 6.08 28.92 24.26
N GLU A 169 5.15 29.26 23.36
CA GLU A 169 3.80 29.67 23.77
C GLU A 169 3.03 28.54 24.46
N LYS A 170 3.11 27.31 23.93
CA LYS A 170 2.46 26.13 24.54
C LYS A 170 3.04 25.80 25.90
N LEU A 171 4.37 25.88 26.05
CA LEU A 171 5.04 25.69 27.33
C LEU A 171 4.61 26.79 28.32
N ARG A 172 4.62 28.05 27.89
CA ARG A 172 4.18 29.19 28.71
C ARG A 172 2.71 29.07 29.12
N ALA A 173 1.83 28.61 28.22
CA ALA A 173 0.42 28.40 28.52
C ALA A 173 0.24 27.31 29.59
N SER A 174 1.00 26.21 29.49
CA SER A 174 1.03 25.15 30.50
C SER A 174 1.47 25.68 31.88
N ILE A 175 2.58 26.44 31.92
CA ILE A 175 3.06 27.09 33.15
C ILE A 175 1.98 28.03 33.73
N LYS A 176 1.35 28.84 32.87
CA LYS A 176 0.30 29.78 33.30
C LYS A 176 -0.90 29.07 33.89
N ALA A 177 -1.36 27.99 33.26
CA ALA A 177 -2.50 27.21 33.73
C ALA A 177 -2.27 26.66 35.15
N VAL A 178 -1.06 26.19 35.44
CA VAL A 178 -0.71 25.68 36.78
C VAL A 178 -0.49 26.83 37.78
N SER A 179 0.10 27.96 37.35
CA SER A 179 0.27 29.13 38.22
C SER A 179 -1.05 29.73 38.74
N THR A 180 -2.16 29.45 38.05
CA THR A 180 -3.50 29.89 38.45
C THR A 180 -4.21 28.95 39.44
N VAL A 181 -3.61 27.79 39.75
CA VAL A 181 -4.19 26.81 40.69
C VAL A 181 -3.62 27.02 42.10
N ALA A 182 -4.46 26.95 43.12
CA ALA A 182 -4.10 27.23 44.53
C ALA A 182 -3.01 26.30 45.11
N CYS A 183 -2.80 25.12 44.53
CA CYS A 183 -1.81 24.15 45.01
C CYS A 183 -0.39 24.34 44.46
N GLY A 184 -0.17 25.28 43.54
CA GLY A 184 1.13 25.46 42.87
C GLY A 184 1.53 24.27 41.99
N ALA A 185 2.74 24.33 41.42
CA ALA A 185 3.25 23.27 40.55
C ALA A 185 3.84 22.10 41.34
N SER A 186 3.53 20.89 40.92
CA SER A 186 4.16 19.66 41.41
C SER A 186 5.58 19.51 40.87
N LYS A 187 6.40 18.67 41.54
CA LYS A 187 7.73 18.31 41.05
C LYS A 187 7.69 17.66 39.66
N GLY A 188 6.62 16.94 39.34
CA GLY A 188 6.44 16.29 38.04
C GLY A 188 6.26 17.30 36.91
N GLU A 189 5.39 18.30 37.11
CA GLU A 189 5.14 19.38 36.13
C GLU A 189 6.40 20.22 35.91
N VAL A 190 7.12 20.57 36.99
CA VAL A 190 8.37 21.34 36.86
C VAL A 190 9.41 20.57 36.07
N LYS A 191 9.51 19.25 36.26
CA LYS A 191 10.41 18.40 35.49
C LYS A 191 9.99 18.34 34.02
N GLU A 192 8.71 18.13 33.74
CA GLU A 192 8.18 18.12 32.37
C GLU A 192 8.48 19.44 31.64
N TRP A 193 8.28 20.59 32.29
CA TRP A 193 8.59 21.89 31.71
C TRP A 193 10.07 22.07 31.43
N ALA A 194 10.95 21.58 32.31
CA ALA A 194 12.40 21.62 32.10
C ALA A 194 12.81 20.74 30.92
N ASP A 195 12.25 19.54 30.80
CA ASP A 195 12.50 18.62 29.68
C ASP A 195 12.02 19.23 28.35
N ARG A 196 10.81 19.80 28.33
CA ARG A 196 10.25 20.49 27.15
C ARG A 196 11.05 21.73 26.76
N LEU A 197 11.51 22.51 27.72
CA LEU A 197 12.38 23.67 27.47
C LEU A 197 13.74 23.25 26.91
N THR A 198 14.33 22.18 27.46
CA THR A 198 15.61 21.63 26.97
C THR A 198 15.45 21.18 25.53
N ALA A 199 14.40 20.42 25.22
CA ALA A 199 14.06 20.06 23.86
C ALA A 199 13.88 21.32 22.98
N LEU A 200 13.14 22.36 23.42
CA LEU A 200 13.01 23.64 22.70
C LEU A 200 14.36 24.28 22.35
N MET A 201 15.31 24.25 23.27
CA MET A 201 16.63 24.84 23.07
C MET A 201 17.49 24.02 22.10
N GLU A 202 17.42 22.69 22.18
CA GLU A 202 18.21 21.78 21.33
C GLU A 202 17.78 21.80 19.86
N ARG A 203 16.50 22.00 19.54
CA ARG A 203 16.03 22.16 18.14
C ARG A 203 16.33 23.53 17.52
N GLY A 204 16.68 24.54 18.33
CA GLY A 204 16.97 25.90 17.86
C GLY A 204 18.45 26.27 17.79
N ALA A 205 19.35 25.33 18.13
CA ALA A 205 20.81 25.48 18.15
C ALA A 205 21.46 24.82 16.93
#